data_AF-A0AAV4XLR6-F1
#
_entry.id   AF-A0AAV4XLR6-F1
#
_cell.length_a   1.000
_cell.length_b   1.000
_cell.length_c   1.000
_cell.angle_alpha   90.00
_cell.angle_beta   90.00
_cell.angle_gamma   90.00
#
_symmetry.space_group_name_H-M   'P 1'
#
loop_
_entity.id
_entity.type
_entity.pdbx_description
1 polymer ?
#
loop_
_entity_poly.entity_id
_entity_poly.type
_entity_poly.pdbx_seq_one_letter_code
_entity_poly.pdbx_strand_id
1 'polypeptide(L)'
;MSNVEQNQYYIALAYKMQYVILVVPPVAINVSNSMWPKHSFASSFGAQTATYIQPVNMFQHLFCAWYFHDCDSHQLRNEVSLYIQDCLDGIPGFYNIMHRNCRTLDDEGQNGKKNLDGEEMQLIDDIKHYYNLNDKRQDLAYCAVKVIGSSMKAMNEYFKKDIVLSNYGKMSKLLIVGFIITPYILAARVKLTRTQVDLWEMEDLLDESTAKEHNFIGPLSLLQESKQKLPDVEVQLISSKSNPTLINAAKSVEDPLKIISYFARGKACNIVIGKVKNAPTYQVDYGVQFALNMEAKTLNASASLDITELDNCIVKRIGKYWFVYLKEMLQIDGFFSSCVKPCPFDDPIKL
;
A
#
# COMPACT_ATOMS: atom_id res chain seq x y z
N MET A 1 15.59 22.76 5.14
CA MET A 1 16.30 21.54 5.58
C MET A 1 17.35 21.22 4.55
N SER A 2 18.53 20.80 4.96
CA SER A 2 19.54 20.30 4.01
C SER A 2 19.15 18.90 3.55
N ASN A 3 19.62 18.46 2.37
CA ASN A 3 19.43 17.08 1.88
C ASN A 3 19.84 15.99 2.90
N VAL A 4 20.69 16.35 3.88
CA VAL A 4 21.18 15.45 4.92
C VAL A 4 20.08 15.05 5.91
N GLU A 5 19.24 15.99 6.36
CA GLU A 5 18.18 15.72 7.35
C GLU A 5 17.08 14.83 6.76
N GLN A 6 16.75 15.05 5.49
CA GLN A 6 15.79 14.24 4.74
C GLN A 6 16.32 12.82 4.51
N ASN A 7 17.61 12.67 4.20
CA ASN A 7 18.25 11.36 4.06
C ASN A 7 18.37 10.61 5.39
N GLN A 8 18.64 11.31 6.50
CA GLN A 8 18.64 10.71 7.85
C GLN A 8 17.26 10.18 8.24
N TYR A 9 16.20 10.91 7.92
CA TYR A 9 14.82 10.44 8.10
C TYR A 9 14.57 9.15 7.32
N TYR A 10 14.95 9.08 6.03
CA TYR A 10 14.77 7.87 5.23
C TYR A 10 15.66 6.70 5.69
N ILE A 11 16.85 6.96 6.23
CA ILE A 11 17.71 5.92 6.84
C ILE A 11 17.09 5.39 8.13
N ALA A 12 16.61 6.26 9.02
CA ALA A 12 15.94 5.87 10.26
C ALA A 12 14.64 5.10 9.97
N LEU A 13 13.89 5.56 8.95
CA LEU A 13 12.72 4.88 8.45
C LEU A 13 13.08 3.52 7.85
N ALA A 14 14.12 3.42 7.02
CA ALA A 14 14.59 2.16 6.48
C ALA A 14 15.02 1.16 7.57
N TYR A 15 15.64 1.65 8.65
CA TYR A 15 16.02 0.85 9.81
C TYR A 15 14.78 0.34 10.57
N LYS A 16 13.73 1.16 10.72
CA LYS A 16 12.45 0.79 11.37
C LYS A 16 11.61 -0.17 10.53
N MET A 17 11.48 0.15 9.25
CA MET A 17 10.58 -0.50 8.30
C MET A 17 11.15 -1.83 7.82
N GLN A 18 12.44 -2.07 8.06
CA GLN A 18 13.19 -3.27 7.67
C GLN A 18 13.28 -3.46 6.15
N TYR A 19 13.01 -2.40 5.38
CA TYR A 19 13.29 -2.29 3.96
C TYR A 19 13.79 -0.89 3.61
N VAL A 20 14.78 -0.82 2.72
CA VAL A 20 15.36 0.45 2.26
C VAL A 20 14.60 0.91 1.01
N ILE A 21 14.09 2.14 0.99
CA ILE A 21 13.72 2.81 -0.27
C ILE A 21 15.00 3.48 -0.76
N LEU A 22 15.77 2.76 -1.58
CA LEU A 22 17.05 3.27 -2.06
C LEU A 22 16.82 4.08 -3.33
N VAL A 23 17.06 5.39 -3.27
CA VAL A 23 17.03 6.25 -4.47
C VAL A 23 18.41 6.23 -5.11
N VAL A 24 18.67 5.21 -5.92
CA VAL A 24 19.83 5.21 -6.83
C VAL A 24 19.30 5.04 -8.23
N PRO A 25 19.76 5.84 -9.22
CA PRO A 25 19.54 5.49 -10.61
C PRO A 25 20.02 4.03 -10.81
N PRO A 26 19.21 3.14 -11.40
CA PRO A 26 19.59 1.76 -11.58
C PRO A 26 20.88 1.71 -12.40
N VAL A 27 21.96 1.22 -11.79
CA VAL A 27 23.20 0.99 -12.51
C VAL A 27 23.02 -0.36 -13.20
N ALA A 28 22.77 -0.34 -14.51
CA ALA A 28 22.96 -1.52 -15.34
C ALA A 28 24.47 -1.80 -15.36
N ILE A 29 24.93 -2.65 -14.45
CA ILE A 29 26.35 -2.97 -14.36
C ILE A 29 26.69 -3.96 -15.47
N ASN A 30 27.43 -3.46 -16.47
CA ASN A 30 28.04 -4.28 -17.51
C ASN A 30 29.46 -4.75 -17.12
N VAL A 31 29.92 -4.51 -15.88
CA VAL A 31 31.31 -4.74 -15.49
C VAL A 31 31.46 -5.19 -14.04
N SER A 32 32.22 -6.25 -13.82
CA SER A 32 32.49 -6.96 -12.56
C SER A 32 33.18 -6.17 -11.43
N ASN A 33 33.23 -4.84 -11.46
CA ASN A 33 33.96 -4.04 -10.45
C ASN A 33 33.01 -3.44 -9.40
N SER A 34 33.28 -3.79 -8.14
CA SER A 34 32.47 -3.54 -6.95
C SER A 34 32.66 -2.16 -6.30
N MET A 35 33.27 -1.18 -6.99
CA MET A 35 33.56 0.14 -6.41
C MET A 35 32.73 1.27 -7.03
N TRP A 36 32.20 2.13 -6.15
CA TRP A 36 31.53 3.37 -6.53
C TRP A 36 32.51 4.36 -7.19
N PRO A 37 32.08 5.15 -8.19
CA PRO A 37 32.92 6.19 -8.77
C PRO A 37 33.38 7.21 -7.71
N LYS A 38 34.69 7.53 -7.69
CA LYS A 38 35.26 8.58 -6.84
C LYS A 38 34.58 9.91 -7.16
N HIS A 39 34.23 10.70 -6.12
CA HIS A 39 33.47 11.97 -6.22
C HIS A 39 31.99 11.84 -6.60
N SER A 40 31.43 10.63 -6.63
CA SER A 40 29.98 10.46 -6.71
C SER A 40 29.29 11.00 -5.45
N PHE A 41 28.01 11.35 -5.58
CA PHE A 41 27.15 11.66 -4.44
C PHE A 41 27.18 10.55 -3.37
N ALA A 42 27.26 9.28 -3.79
CA ALA A 42 27.43 8.14 -2.88
C ALA A 42 28.75 8.20 -2.09
N SER A 43 29.88 8.51 -2.74
CA SER A 43 31.16 8.64 -2.02
C SER A 43 31.18 9.80 -1.03
N SER A 44 30.49 10.90 -1.35
CA SER A 44 30.41 12.09 -0.49
C SER A 44 29.48 11.84 0.70
N PHE A 45 28.40 11.08 0.48
CA PHE A 45 27.45 10.69 1.53
C PHE A 45 28.09 9.77 2.57
N GLY A 46 28.78 8.71 2.12
CA GLY A 46 29.44 7.76 3.03
C GLY A 46 30.49 8.40 3.93
N ALA A 47 31.19 9.44 3.42
CA ALA A 47 32.16 10.21 4.20
C ALA A 47 31.51 11.11 5.27
N GLN A 48 30.30 11.63 5.02
CA GLN A 48 29.62 12.58 5.90
C GLN A 48 28.82 11.91 7.02
N THR A 49 28.21 10.76 6.76
CA THR A 49 27.26 10.14 7.69
C THR A 49 27.82 8.92 8.42
N ALA A 50 29.12 8.64 8.28
CA ALA A 50 29.80 7.45 8.83
C ALA A 50 29.02 6.14 8.56
N THR A 51 28.28 6.10 7.45
CA THR A 51 27.36 5.01 7.12
C THR A 51 27.99 4.16 6.03
N TYR A 52 28.00 2.85 6.24
CA TYR A 52 28.47 1.90 5.25
C TYR A 52 27.42 1.78 4.13
N ILE A 53 27.66 2.46 3.00
CA ILE A 53 26.85 2.30 1.79
C ILE A 53 27.28 0.99 1.14
N GLN A 54 26.47 -0.05 1.32
CA GLN A 54 26.68 -1.32 0.62
C GLN A 54 26.67 -1.09 -0.90
N PRO A 55 27.52 -1.78 -1.68
CA PRO A 55 27.51 -1.70 -3.14
C PRO A 55 26.10 -1.94 -3.72
N VAL A 56 25.79 -1.31 -4.86
CA VAL A 56 24.49 -1.45 -5.58
C VAL A 56 24.05 -2.92 -5.72
N ASN A 57 25.01 -3.83 -5.80
CA ASN A 57 24.81 -5.26 -6.07
C ASN A 57 24.44 -6.12 -4.86
N MET A 58 24.18 -5.54 -3.68
CA MET A 58 23.84 -6.31 -2.46
C MET A 58 22.36 -6.24 -2.09
N PHE A 59 21.52 -5.67 -2.95
CA PHE A 59 20.10 -5.48 -2.68
C PHE A 59 19.25 -6.37 -3.59
N GLN A 60 18.43 -7.20 -2.97
CA GLN A 60 17.40 -7.95 -3.67
C GLN A 60 16.14 -7.09 -3.74
N HIS A 61 15.73 -6.69 -4.95
CA HIS A 61 14.48 -5.97 -5.15
C HIS A 61 13.30 -6.93 -4.97
N LEU A 62 12.47 -6.71 -3.95
CA LEU A 62 11.32 -7.56 -3.64
C LEU A 62 10.12 -7.22 -4.52
N PHE A 63 9.80 -5.93 -4.63
CA PHE A 63 8.72 -5.42 -5.46
C PHE A 63 8.90 -3.92 -5.74
N CYS A 64 8.30 -3.42 -6.80
CA CYS A 64 8.19 -1.99 -7.10
C CYS A 64 6.83 -1.46 -6.64
N ALA A 65 6.78 -0.22 -6.18
CA ALA A 65 5.56 0.44 -5.72
C ALA A 65 5.65 1.97 -5.84
N TRP A 66 4.50 2.62 -5.79
CA TRP A 66 4.41 4.02 -5.41
C TRP A 66 4.28 4.11 -3.90
N TYR A 67 5.32 4.62 -3.23
CA TYR A 67 5.33 4.81 -1.78
C TYR A 67 4.79 6.19 -1.44
N PHE A 68 3.95 6.24 -0.42
CA PHE A 68 3.45 7.50 0.11
C PHE A 68 4.32 7.99 1.25
N HIS A 69 4.31 9.30 1.40
CA HIS A 69 4.88 9.95 2.55
C HIS A 69 4.11 9.56 3.83
N ASP A 70 4.73 9.66 5.01
CA ASP A 70 4.09 9.27 6.27
C ASP A 70 2.85 10.14 6.58
N CYS A 71 2.96 11.47 6.42
CA CYS A 71 1.86 12.41 6.57
C CYS A 71 0.69 12.05 5.63
N ASP A 72 0.97 11.75 4.37
CA ASP A 72 -0.04 11.35 3.38
C ASP A 72 -0.68 10.00 3.73
N SER A 73 0.11 9.04 4.20
CA SER A 73 -0.38 7.75 4.69
C SER A 73 -1.34 7.93 5.88
N HIS A 74 -1.00 8.83 6.81
CA HIS A 74 -1.87 9.16 7.94
C HIS A 74 -3.13 9.91 7.52
N GLN A 75 -3.02 10.89 6.63
CA GLN A 75 -4.17 11.63 6.16
C GLN A 75 -5.13 10.72 5.38
N LEU A 76 -4.62 9.80 4.57
CA LEU A 76 -5.45 8.83 3.86
C LEU A 76 -6.23 7.89 4.82
N ARG A 77 -5.65 7.52 5.96
CA ARG A 77 -6.33 6.77 7.04
C ARG A 77 -7.44 7.59 7.71
N ASN A 78 -7.23 8.90 7.86
CA ASN A 78 -8.24 9.80 8.40
C ASN A 78 -9.38 10.00 7.40
N GLU A 79 -9.06 10.23 6.12
CA GLU A 79 -10.06 10.38 5.06
C GLU A 79 -10.95 9.14 4.95
N VAL A 80 -10.40 7.93 4.88
CA VAL A 80 -11.23 6.72 4.80
C VAL A 80 -12.14 6.57 6.03
N SER A 81 -11.70 7.04 7.21
CA SER A 81 -12.52 7.01 8.43
C SER A 81 -13.75 7.91 8.33
N LEU A 82 -13.65 9.05 7.64
CA LEU A 82 -14.80 9.93 7.38
C LEU A 82 -15.84 9.25 6.49
N TYR A 83 -15.40 8.60 5.40
CA TYR A 83 -16.32 7.87 4.53
C TYR A 83 -16.93 6.63 5.20
N ILE A 84 -16.22 5.98 6.12
CA ILE A 84 -16.79 4.92 6.96
C ILE A 84 -17.89 5.48 7.86
N GLN A 85 -17.67 6.65 8.47
CA GLN A 85 -18.67 7.33 9.30
C GLN A 85 -19.94 7.63 8.48
N ASP A 86 -19.80 8.22 7.28
CA ASP A 86 -20.92 8.46 6.38
C ASP A 86 -21.71 7.17 6.09
N CYS A 87 -21.02 6.04 5.90
CA CYS A 87 -21.65 4.74 5.68
C CYS A 87 -22.36 4.21 6.94
N LEU A 88 -21.83 4.44 8.14
CA LEU A 88 -22.47 4.05 9.40
C LEU A 88 -23.78 4.80 9.61
N ASP A 89 -23.78 6.10 9.31
CA ASP A 89 -24.93 6.98 9.51
C ASP A 89 -26.00 6.79 8.43
N GLY A 90 -25.58 6.57 7.18
CA GLY A 90 -26.47 6.47 6.03
C GLY A 90 -26.99 5.06 5.69
N ILE A 91 -26.32 3.98 6.16
CA ILE A 91 -26.61 2.62 5.69
C ILE A 91 -26.79 1.65 6.88
N PRO A 92 -28.04 1.38 7.32
CA PRO A 92 -28.30 0.49 8.47
C PRO A 92 -27.69 -0.91 8.33
N GLY A 93 -27.64 -1.46 7.11
CA GLY A 93 -27.01 -2.74 6.83
C GLY A 93 -25.49 -2.73 7.03
N PHE A 94 -24.84 -1.60 6.78
CA PHE A 94 -23.40 -1.41 7.00
C PHE A 94 -23.10 -1.33 8.50
N TYR A 95 -23.86 -0.50 9.23
CA TYR A 95 -23.79 -0.37 10.69
C TYR A 95 -23.87 -1.74 11.38
N ASN A 96 -24.90 -2.52 11.07
CA ASN A 96 -25.14 -3.82 11.70
C ASN A 96 -23.99 -4.81 11.46
N ILE A 97 -23.39 -4.81 10.26
CA ILE A 97 -22.28 -5.72 9.94
C ILE A 97 -20.99 -5.28 10.64
N MET A 98 -20.66 -3.98 10.61
CA MET A 98 -19.45 -3.48 11.27
C MET A 98 -19.52 -3.67 12.79
N HIS A 99 -20.67 -3.36 13.38
CA HIS A 99 -20.92 -3.58 14.80
C HIS A 99 -20.75 -5.05 15.19
N ARG A 100 -21.25 -6.00 14.37
CA ARG A 100 -21.04 -7.43 14.60
C ARG A 100 -19.57 -7.84 14.49
N ASN A 101 -18.87 -7.38 13.46
CA ASN A 101 -17.48 -7.74 13.20
C ASN A 101 -16.52 -7.22 14.29
N CYS A 102 -16.77 -6.01 14.81
CA CYS A 102 -15.91 -5.42 15.83
C CYS A 102 -16.09 -6.09 17.19
N ARG A 103 -17.31 -6.49 17.56
CA ARG A 103 -17.60 -7.21 18.81
C ARG A 103 -16.98 -8.60 18.89
N THR A 104 -16.63 -9.22 17.76
CA THR A 104 -16.10 -10.61 17.75
C THR A 104 -14.62 -10.70 18.15
N LEU A 105 -13.93 -9.58 18.37
CA LEU A 105 -12.53 -9.58 18.86
C LEU A 105 -12.42 -9.68 20.38
N ASP A 106 -13.52 -9.49 21.12
CA ASP A 106 -13.52 -9.45 22.58
C ASP A 106 -13.89 -10.83 23.19
N ASP A 107 -13.22 -11.90 22.75
CA ASP A 107 -13.29 -13.23 23.42
C ASP A 107 -12.74 -13.20 24.87
N GLU A 108 -12.32 -12.02 25.38
CA GLU A 108 -12.08 -11.76 26.80
C GLU A 108 -13.25 -11.06 27.54
N GLY A 109 -14.46 -11.03 26.96
CA GLY A 109 -15.69 -10.80 27.73
C GLY A 109 -15.80 -9.46 28.46
N GLN A 110 -15.15 -8.40 27.97
CA GLN A 110 -15.37 -7.05 28.51
C GLN A 110 -16.44 -6.33 27.69
N ASN A 111 -17.68 -6.38 28.21
CA ASN A 111 -18.77 -5.53 27.75
C ASN A 111 -18.34 -4.05 27.80
N GLY A 112 -18.20 -3.45 26.62
CA GLY A 112 -17.96 -2.03 26.41
C GLY A 112 -16.51 -1.64 26.70
N LYS A 113 -15.69 -1.55 25.65
CA LYS A 113 -14.44 -0.77 25.74
C LYS A 113 -14.81 0.65 26.10
N LYS A 114 -14.60 1.01 27.36
CA LYS A 114 -14.61 2.39 27.78
C LYS A 114 -13.26 2.99 27.38
N ASN A 115 -13.27 4.22 26.89
CA ASN A 115 -12.02 4.96 26.68
C ASN A 115 -11.27 5.10 28.02
N LEU A 116 -10.00 5.53 27.99
CA LEU A 116 -9.20 5.75 29.21
C LEU A 116 -9.91 6.65 30.25
N ASP A 117 -10.87 7.45 29.78
CA ASP A 117 -11.69 8.38 30.57
C ASP A 117 -13.06 7.81 31.00
N GLY A 118 -13.37 6.54 30.71
CA GLY A 118 -14.60 5.87 31.17
C GLY A 118 -15.84 6.04 30.26
N GLU A 119 -15.71 6.72 29.12
CA GLU A 119 -16.80 6.95 28.16
C GLU A 119 -17.01 5.79 27.18
N GLU A 120 -18.24 5.59 26.73
CA GLU A 120 -18.61 4.58 25.73
C GLU A 120 -17.94 4.92 24.39
N MET A 121 -17.07 4.03 23.92
CA MET A 121 -16.33 4.22 22.68
C MET A 121 -17.29 4.17 21.49
N GLN A 122 -17.19 5.13 20.57
CA GLN A 122 -18.04 5.16 19.38
C GLN A 122 -17.66 4.00 18.45
N LEU A 123 -18.64 3.44 17.72
CA LEU A 123 -18.41 2.32 16.80
C LEU A 123 -17.32 2.62 15.75
N ILE A 124 -17.15 3.88 15.35
CA ILE A 124 -16.07 4.28 14.44
C ILE A 124 -14.68 4.04 15.03
N ASP A 125 -14.51 4.23 16.34
CA ASP A 125 -13.23 4.00 17.01
C ASP A 125 -12.96 2.50 17.13
N ASP A 126 -13.99 1.68 17.33
CA ASP A 126 -13.88 0.22 17.30
C ASP A 126 -13.43 -0.27 15.91
N ILE A 127 -13.97 0.31 14.84
CA ILE A 127 -13.58 -0.01 13.47
C ILE A 127 -12.13 0.42 13.20
N LYS A 128 -11.72 1.61 13.65
CA LYS A 128 -10.33 2.07 13.54
C LYS A 128 -9.39 1.12 14.28
N HIS A 129 -9.79 0.60 15.44
CA HIS A 129 -9.02 -0.42 16.16
C HIS A 129 -9.00 -1.75 15.40
N TYR A 130 -10.16 -2.22 14.92
CA TYR A 130 -10.33 -3.48 14.20
C TYR A 130 -9.41 -3.59 12.97
N TYR A 131 -9.34 -2.54 12.14
CA TYR A 131 -8.45 -2.48 10.96
C TYR A 131 -7.08 -1.84 11.24
N ASN A 132 -6.75 -1.57 12.51
CA ASN A 132 -5.49 -0.95 12.95
C ASN A 132 -5.21 0.45 12.32
N LEU A 133 -6.23 1.24 12.00
CA LEU A 133 -6.07 2.57 11.37
C LEU A 133 -5.33 3.60 12.24
N ASN A 134 -5.35 3.42 13.56
CA ASN A 134 -4.71 4.34 14.51
C ASN A 134 -3.23 3.98 14.78
N ASP A 135 -2.74 2.87 14.26
CA ASP A 135 -1.40 2.39 14.57
C ASP A 135 -0.34 3.23 13.84
N LYS A 136 0.30 4.13 14.61
CA LYS A 136 1.44 4.95 14.18
C LYS A 136 2.67 4.13 13.81
N ARG A 137 2.70 2.82 14.11
CA ARG A 137 3.76 1.89 13.72
C ARG A 137 3.45 1.17 12.41
N GLN A 138 2.34 1.45 11.74
CA GLN A 138 2.09 0.86 10.43
C GLN A 138 3.14 1.30 9.42
N ASP A 139 3.50 0.35 8.56
CA ASP A 139 4.32 0.59 7.40
C ASP A 139 3.75 1.78 6.57
N LEU A 140 4.62 2.59 5.94
CA LEU A 140 4.23 3.54 4.90
C LEU A 140 3.23 2.87 3.95
N ALA A 141 2.16 3.59 3.63
CA ALA A 141 1.22 3.11 2.64
C ALA A 141 1.91 3.10 1.25
N TYR A 142 1.56 2.13 0.42
CA TYR A 142 2.08 2.00 -0.94
C TYR A 142 1.02 1.40 -1.89
N CYS A 143 1.05 1.75 -3.19
CA CYS A 143 0.41 0.92 -4.23
C CYS A 143 1.49 0.10 -4.94
N ALA A 144 1.45 -1.22 -4.75
CA ALA A 144 2.38 -2.15 -5.39
C ALA A 144 2.15 -2.20 -6.91
N VAL A 145 3.22 -2.21 -7.69
CA VAL A 145 3.20 -2.14 -9.16
C VAL A 145 3.68 -3.42 -9.81
N LYS A 146 4.73 -4.04 -9.24
CA LYS A 146 5.33 -5.29 -9.73
C LYS A 146 5.94 -6.07 -8.59
N VAL A 147 5.51 -7.31 -8.38
CA VAL A 147 6.20 -8.27 -7.52
C VAL A 147 7.35 -8.93 -8.28
N ILE A 148 8.53 -8.98 -7.67
CA ILE A 148 9.76 -9.56 -8.24
C ILE A 148 10.18 -10.80 -7.45
N GLY A 149 10.13 -10.72 -6.11
CA GLY A 149 10.55 -11.80 -5.20
C GLY A 149 12.06 -12.07 -5.29
N SER A 150 12.43 -13.33 -5.48
CA SER A 150 13.84 -13.79 -5.65
C SER A 150 14.29 -13.92 -7.09
N SER A 151 13.45 -13.56 -8.06
CA SER A 151 13.76 -13.74 -9.48
C SER A 151 14.63 -12.61 -10.04
N MET A 152 15.95 -12.84 -10.09
CA MET A 152 16.91 -11.92 -10.75
C MET A 152 16.59 -11.71 -12.23
N LYS A 153 16.04 -12.72 -12.90
CA LYS A 153 15.58 -12.61 -14.29
C LYS A 153 14.43 -11.61 -14.41
N ALA A 154 13.37 -11.79 -13.61
CA ALA A 154 12.21 -10.89 -13.63
C ALA A 154 12.60 -9.45 -13.26
N MET A 155 13.51 -9.29 -12.30
CA MET A 155 14.09 -8.00 -11.95
C MET A 155 14.76 -7.33 -13.16
N ASN A 156 15.70 -8.03 -13.80
CA ASN A 156 16.44 -7.50 -14.94
C ASN A 156 15.54 -7.17 -16.13
N GLU A 157 14.54 -7.99 -16.42
CA GLU A 157 13.57 -7.75 -17.50
C GLU A 157 12.72 -6.51 -17.23
N TYR A 158 12.30 -6.31 -15.98
CA TYR A 158 11.47 -5.16 -15.59
C TYR A 158 12.28 -3.85 -15.60
N PHE A 159 13.46 -3.82 -14.99
CA PHE A 159 14.29 -2.61 -14.91
C PHE A 159 14.95 -2.20 -16.23
N LYS A 160 15.01 -3.08 -17.24
CA LYS A 160 15.47 -2.73 -18.59
C LYS A 160 14.46 -1.94 -19.42
N LYS A 161 13.21 -1.82 -18.95
CA LYS A 161 12.17 -1.09 -19.69
C LYS A 161 12.41 0.41 -19.60
N ASP A 162 12.41 1.09 -20.74
CA ASP A 162 12.61 2.55 -20.81
C ASP A 162 11.61 3.32 -19.95
N ILE A 163 10.36 2.84 -19.88
CA ILE A 163 9.33 3.46 -19.03
C ILE A 163 9.67 3.34 -17.55
N VAL A 164 10.25 2.23 -17.09
CA VAL A 164 10.67 2.04 -15.70
C VAL A 164 11.88 2.93 -15.41
N LEU A 165 12.91 2.90 -16.27
CA LEU A 165 14.12 3.74 -16.11
C LEU A 165 13.80 5.23 -16.07
N SER A 166 12.87 5.69 -16.92
CA SER A 166 12.48 7.09 -16.99
C SER A 166 11.59 7.56 -15.85
N ASN A 167 10.95 6.65 -15.09
CA ASN A 167 10.05 7.01 -13.98
C ASN A 167 10.60 6.62 -12.60
N TYR A 168 11.60 5.73 -12.51
CA TYR A 168 12.17 5.31 -11.24
C TYR A 168 12.77 6.50 -10.48
N GLY A 169 12.44 6.60 -9.19
CA GLY A 169 12.84 7.72 -8.35
C GLY A 169 12.09 9.03 -8.62
N LYS A 170 10.96 9.00 -9.34
CA LYS A 170 10.11 10.17 -9.58
C LYS A 170 8.79 10.09 -8.82
N MET A 171 8.28 11.28 -8.47
CA MET A 171 6.93 11.42 -7.93
C MET A 171 5.90 11.29 -9.06
N SER A 172 4.77 10.67 -8.76
CA SER A 172 3.64 10.52 -9.65
C SER A 172 2.35 10.81 -8.89
N LYS A 173 1.41 11.50 -9.54
CA LYS A 173 0.08 11.74 -8.97
C LYS A 173 -0.79 10.49 -9.12
N LEU A 174 -1.22 9.91 -8.02
CA LEU A 174 -2.20 8.82 -7.99
C LEU A 174 -3.59 9.39 -7.69
N LEU A 175 -4.59 8.88 -8.42
CA LEU A 175 -5.98 9.30 -8.27
C LEU A 175 -6.76 8.22 -7.53
N ILE A 176 -7.30 8.54 -6.37
CA ILE A 176 -8.12 7.63 -5.57
C ILE A 176 -9.58 7.85 -5.95
N VAL A 177 -10.24 6.80 -6.41
CA VAL A 177 -11.64 6.84 -6.87
C VAL A 177 -12.62 6.31 -5.84
N GLY A 178 -12.13 5.69 -4.77
CA GLY A 178 -12.97 5.01 -3.81
C GLY A 178 -12.20 4.15 -2.84
N PHE A 179 -12.95 3.51 -1.97
CA PHE A 179 -12.45 2.55 -0.99
C PHE A 179 -13.16 1.20 -1.16
N ILE A 180 -12.43 0.14 -0.85
CA ILE A 180 -12.95 -1.22 -0.80
C ILE A 180 -12.79 -1.69 0.64
N ILE A 181 -13.91 -2.08 1.23
CA ILE A 181 -13.98 -2.58 2.59
C ILE A 181 -14.33 -4.07 2.52
N THR A 182 -13.45 -4.87 3.10
CA THR A 182 -13.59 -6.32 3.21
C THR A 182 -13.52 -6.72 4.68
N PRO A 183 -13.90 -7.94 5.07
CA PRO A 183 -13.73 -8.39 6.46
C PRO A 183 -12.29 -8.37 6.99
N TYR A 184 -11.26 -8.32 6.12
CA TYR A 184 -9.86 -8.43 6.52
C TYR A 184 -9.05 -7.17 6.29
N ILE A 185 -9.45 -6.35 5.31
CA ILE A 185 -8.71 -5.16 4.88
C ILE A 185 -9.62 -4.00 4.48
N LEU A 186 -9.06 -2.80 4.65
CA LEU A 186 -9.49 -1.55 4.06
C LEU A 186 -8.46 -1.12 3.02
N ALA A 187 -8.90 -0.82 1.80
CA ALA A 187 -8.01 -0.38 0.74
C ALA A 187 -8.57 0.78 -0.07
N ALA A 188 -7.74 1.74 -0.46
CA ALA A 188 -8.08 2.74 -1.47
C ALA A 188 -7.91 2.14 -2.86
N ARG A 189 -8.89 2.40 -3.74
CA ARG A 189 -8.85 2.05 -5.16
C ARG A 189 -8.26 3.19 -5.96
N VAL A 190 -7.29 2.88 -6.80
CA VAL A 190 -6.55 3.88 -7.57
C VAL A 190 -6.86 3.77 -9.07
N LYS A 191 -7.12 4.92 -9.69
CA LYS A 191 -7.24 5.09 -11.14
C LYS A 191 -5.89 5.46 -11.74
N LEU A 192 -5.33 4.55 -12.52
CA LEU A 192 -4.02 4.73 -13.17
C LEU A 192 -4.14 5.59 -14.43
N THR A 193 -3.22 6.52 -14.62
CA THR A 193 -3.00 7.20 -15.91
C THR A 193 -2.43 6.23 -16.95
N ARG A 194 -2.39 6.62 -18.24
CA ARG A 194 -1.78 5.77 -19.29
C ARG A 194 -0.33 5.39 -18.94
N THR A 195 0.48 6.36 -18.57
CA THR A 195 1.88 6.15 -18.17
C THR A 195 2.00 5.21 -16.97
N GLN A 196 1.09 5.29 -16.00
CA GLN A 196 1.10 4.40 -14.83
C GLN A 196 0.63 2.99 -15.18
N VAL A 197 -0.27 2.83 -16.16
CA VAL A 197 -0.66 1.51 -16.67
C VAL A 197 0.51 0.83 -17.36
N ASP A 198 1.36 1.57 -18.06
CA ASP A 198 2.55 1.01 -18.73
C ASP A 198 3.63 0.54 -17.74
N LEU A 199 3.59 1.02 -16.50
CA LEU A 199 4.43 0.53 -15.39
C LEU A 199 3.81 -0.70 -14.70
N TRP A 200 2.49 -0.88 -14.80
CA TRP A 200 1.74 -1.85 -14.00
C TRP A 200 1.87 -3.29 -14.50
N GLU A 201 2.33 -4.19 -13.64
CA GLU A 201 2.54 -5.61 -13.98
C GLU A 201 2.15 -6.58 -12.85
N MET A 202 1.16 -6.21 -12.05
CA MET A 202 0.48 -7.16 -11.16
C MET A 202 -0.48 -8.03 -11.98
N GLU A 203 -0.62 -9.29 -11.57
CA GLU A 203 -1.55 -10.24 -12.22
C GLU A 203 -2.99 -9.76 -12.12
N ASP A 204 -3.73 -9.85 -13.22
CA ASP A 204 -5.08 -9.27 -13.34
C ASP A 204 -6.20 -10.21 -12.83
N LEU A 205 -5.98 -11.53 -12.80
CA LEU A 205 -7.04 -12.51 -12.55
C LEU A 205 -6.65 -13.59 -11.51
N LEU A 206 -6.74 -13.24 -10.23
CA LEU A 206 -6.67 -14.20 -9.11
C LEU A 206 -8.03 -14.35 -8.43
N ASP A 207 -8.49 -15.59 -8.27
CA ASP A 207 -9.64 -15.91 -7.44
C ASP A 207 -9.23 -16.48 -6.08
N GLU A 208 -10.16 -16.46 -5.12
CA GLU A 208 -9.89 -16.83 -3.73
C GLU A 208 -9.50 -18.32 -3.59
N SER A 209 -10.03 -19.19 -4.47
CA SER A 209 -9.70 -20.62 -4.51
C SER A 209 -8.26 -20.85 -4.97
N THR A 210 -7.87 -20.25 -6.08
CA THR A 210 -6.54 -20.40 -6.68
C THR A 210 -5.48 -19.84 -5.74
N ALA A 211 -5.77 -18.69 -5.10
CA ALA A 211 -4.85 -18.05 -4.16
C ALA A 211 -4.54 -18.91 -2.93
N LYS A 212 -5.52 -19.68 -2.43
CA LYS A 212 -5.34 -20.58 -1.28
C LYS A 212 -4.48 -21.80 -1.62
N GLU A 213 -4.54 -22.27 -2.86
CA GLU A 213 -3.89 -23.52 -3.29
C GLU A 213 -2.43 -23.32 -3.73
N HIS A 214 -2.09 -22.16 -4.31
CA HIS A 214 -0.84 -21.99 -5.06
C HIS A 214 0.26 -21.19 -4.34
N ASN A 215 0.11 -20.87 -3.04
CA ASN A 215 1.11 -20.11 -2.26
C ASN A 215 1.65 -18.88 -3.02
N PHE A 216 0.76 -18.05 -3.58
CA PHE A 216 1.18 -16.86 -4.31
C PHE A 216 2.00 -15.93 -3.41
N ILE A 217 3.10 -15.44 -3.97
CA ILE A 217 4.00 -14.51 -3.29
C ILE A 217 3.48 -13.10 -3.50
N GLY A 218 3.04 -12.45 -2.43
CA GLY A 218 2.55 -11.06 -2.46
C GLY A 218 3.52 -10.08 -1.80
N PRO A 219 3.27 -8.77 -1.93
CA PRO A 219 4.09 -7.75 -1.29
C PRO A 219 4.19 -7.91 0.23
N LEU A 220 3.07 -8.18 0.93
CA LEU A 220 3.09 -8.34 2.38
C LEU A 220 3.82 -9.62 2.80
N SER A 221 3.67 -10.73 2.08
CA SER A 221 4.40 -11.96 2.39
C SER A 221 5.92 -11.74 2.31
N LEU A 222 6.38 -11.10 1.23
CA LEU A 222 7.79 -10.74 1.04
C LEU A 222 8.32 -9.81 2.13
N LEU A 223 7.50 -8.82 2.52
CA LEU A 223 7.83 -7.95 3.65
C LEU A 223 7.99 -8.77 4.93
N GLN A 224 6.98 -9.56 5.32
CA GLN A 224 6.99 -10.35 6.55
C GLN A 224 8.18 -11.33 6.61
N GLU A 225 8.48 -12.02 5.52
CA GLU A 225 9.65 -12.90 5.42
C GLU A 225 10.98 -12.15 5.60
N SER A 226 11.06 -10.90 5.12
CA SER A 226 12.24 -10.07 5.33
C SER A 226 12.40 -9.63 6.80
N LYS A 227 11.29 -9.48 7.54
CA LYS A 227 11.28 -9.01 8.94
C LYS A 227 11.79 -10.05 9.96
N GLN A 228 11.68 -11.35 9.66
CA GLN A 228 11.92 -12.44 10.62
C GLN A 228 13.36 -12.52 11.20
N LYS A 229 14.34 -11.82 10.62
CA LYS A 229 15.76 -11.96 10.98
C LYS A 229 16.35 -10.80 11.79
N LEU A 230 15.56 -9.76 12.10
CA LEU A 230 16.09 -8.53 12.72
C LEU A 230 15.31 -8.14 13.99
N PRO A 231 15.99 -7.52 14.99
CA PRO A 231 15.34 -7.05 16.20
C PRO A 231 14.32 -5.94 15.88
N ASP A 232 13.22 -5.90 16.64
CA ASP A 232 12.25 -4.80 16.58
C ASP A 232 12.86 -3.55 17.24
N VAL A 233 12.92 -2.44 16.52
CA VAL A 233 13.56 -1.20 16.98
C VAL A 233 12.50 -0.11 17.08
N GLU A 234 12.36 0.46 18.28
CA GLU A 234 11.46 1.58 18.50
C GLU A 234 12.03 2.86 17.87
N VAL A 235 11.42 3.29 16.77
CA VAL A 235 11.76 4.56 16.12
C VAL A 235 10.66 5.58 16.40
N GLN A 236 11.03 6.66 17.08
CA GLN A 236 10.20 7.85 17.17
C GLN A 236 10.07 8.45 15.77
N LEU A 237 8.84 8.61 15.29
CA LEU A 237 8.56 9.38 14.08
C LEU A 237 8.93 10.84 14.39
N ILE A 238 10.17 11.21 14.08
CA ILE A 238 10.57 12.60 14.04
C ILE A 238 9.83 13.16 12.83
N SER A 239 8.67 13.76 13.10
CA SER A 239 7.75 14.35 12.12
C SER A 239 8.52 14.84 10.91
N SER A 240 8.28 14.20 9.77
CA SER A 240 8.69 14.80 8.52
C SER A 240 8.02 16.18 8.43
N LYS A 241 8.82 17.22 8.17
CA LYS A 241 8.33 18.59 7.97
C LYS A 241 7.66 18.79 6.60
N SER A 242 7.46 17.73 5.83
CA SER A 242 6.78 17.81 4.55
C SER A 242 5.30 18.08 4.75
N ASN A 243 4.76 18.98 3.94
CA ASN A 243 3.32 19.20 3.91
C ASN A 243 2.62 17.98 3.29
N PRO A 244 1.41 17.64 3.76
CA PRO A 244 0.58 16.67 3.07
C PRO A 244 0.35 17.10 1.61
N THR A 245 0.39 16.12 0.71
CA THR A 245 0.09 16.25 -0.72
C THR A 245 -1.31 15.75 -1.07
N LEU A 246 -1.96 15.01 -0.15
CA LEU A 246 -3.33 14.55 -0.34
C LEU A 246 -4.29 15.73 -0.44
N ILE A 247 -4.90 15.88 -1.61
CA ILE A 247 -5.87 16.93 -1.90
C ILE A 247 -7.11 16.34 -2.59
N ASN A 248 -8.26 16.98 -2.40
CA ASN A 248 -9.39 16.75 -3.27
C ASN A 248 -9.09 17.33 -4.66
N ALA A 249 -9.17 16.50 -5.70
CA ALA A 249 -8.85 16.93 -7.06
C ALA A 249 -9.98 17.74 -7.72
N ALA A 250 -11.17 17.82 -7.11
CA ALA A 250 -12.41 18.39 -7.66
C ALA A 250 -12.76 17.83 -9.05
N LYS A 251 -12.20 16.67 -9.40
CA LYS A 251 -12.48 15.96 -10.65
C LYS A 251 -13.50 14.89 -10.32
N SER A 252 -14.71 15.07 -10.85
CA SER A 252 -15.78 14.09 -10.70
C SER A 252 -15.33 12.74 -11.22
N VAL A 253 -15.70 11.67 -10.52
CA VAL A 253 -15.68 10.34 -11.12
C VAL A 253 -16.72 10.35 -12.25
N GLU A 254 -16.28 10.24 -13.51
CA GLU A 254 -17.21 10.15 -14.65
C GLU A 254 -18.18 8.97 -14.40
N ASP A 255 -19.45 9.31 -14.20
CA ASP A 255 -20.60 8.42 -13.99
C ASP A 255 -20.30 7.19 -13.10
N PRO A 256 -20.37 7.31 -11.77
CA PRO A 256 -20.06 6.24 -10.81
C PRO A 256 -20.96 4.99 -10.95
N LEU A 257 -22.06 5.07 -11.71
CA LEU A 257 -22.95 3.95 -12.04
C LEU A 257 -22.59 3.29 -13.38
N LYS A 258 -22.01 4.04 -14.33
CA LYS A 258 -21.32 3.41 -15.46
C LYS A 258 -20.07 2.76 -14.90
N ILE A 259 -19.87 1.51 -15.28
CA ILE A 259 -18.66 0.77 -14.97
C ILE A 259 -17.48 1.70 -15.23
N ILE A 260 -16.68 2.01 -14.19
CA ILE A 260 -15.28 2.38 -14.41
C ILE A 260 -14.71 1.13 -15.06
N SER A 261 -14.79 1.11 -16.39
CA SER A 261 -14.58 -0.07 -17.21
C SER A 261 -13.30 -0.74 -16.73
N TYR A 262 -13.32 -2.07 -16.62
CA TYR A 262 -12.11 -2.88 -16.38
C TYR A 262 -10.99 -2.49 -17.38
N PHE A 263 -11.37 -1.88 -18.51
CA PHE A 263 -10.52 -1.41 -19.61
C PHE A 263 -10.36 0.12 -19.69
N ALA A 264 -11.02 0.91 -18.85
CA ALA A 264 -10.81 2.35 -18.74
C ALA A 264 -10.21 2.72 -17.38
N ARG A 265 -8.96 2.26 -17.20
CA ARG A 265 -7.94 2.80 -16.27
C ARG A 265 -8.15 2.51 -14.79
N GLY A 266 -7.77 1.30 -14.36
CA GLY A 266 -7.66 0.92 -12.95
C GLY A 266 -7.78 -0.59 -12.72
N LYS A 267 -6.97 -1.39 -13.44
CA LYS A 267 -6.63 -2.78 -13.05
C LYS A 267 -6.21 -2.75 -11.59
N ALA A 268 -6.62 -3.72 -10.77
CA ALA A 268 -6.60 -3.82 -9.29
C ALA A 268 -5.51 -3.06 -8.48
N CYS A 269 -5.19 -1.80 -8.78
CA CYS A 269 -4.27 -0.97 -8.05
C CYS A 269 -5.01 -0.44 -6.86
N ASN A 270 -4.47 -0.83 -5.74
CA ASN A 270 -4.98 -0.46 -4.47
C ASN A 270 -3.84 -0.15 -3.52
N ILE A 271 -4.20 0.62 -2.51
CA ILE A 271 -3.35 0.97 -1.40
C ILE A 271 -4.00 0.30 -0.20
N VAL A 272 -3.33 -0.66 0.43
CA VAL A 272 -3.84 -1.23 1.68
C VAL A 272 -3.66 -0.19 2.78
N ILE A 273 -4.76 0.32 3.31
CA ILE A 273 -4.78 1.39 4.31
C ILE A 273 -4.83 0.80 5.73
N GLY A 274 -5.58 -0.29 5.90
CA GLY A 274 -5.76 -0.97 7.17
C GLY A 274 -5.98 -2.46 6.98
N LYS A 275 -5.59 -3.24 7.99
CA LYS A 275 -5.76 -4.69 8.02
C LYS A 275 -6.08 -5.16 9.43
N VAL A 276 -6.84 -6.24 9.53
CA VAL A 276 -7.09 -6.92 10.81
C VAL A 276 -5.81 -7.60 11.30
N LYS A 277 -5.57 -7.58 12.62
CA LYS A 277 -4.31 -8.05 13.25
C LYS A 277 -3.89 -9.47 12.81
N ASN A 278 -4.86 -10.37 12.67
CA ASN A 278 -4.66 -11.78 12.30
C ASN A 278 -5.19 -12.09 10.89
N ALA A 279 -5.30 -11.09 10.02
CA ALA A 279 -5.71 -11.30 8.64
C ALA A 279 -4.70 -12.23 7.92
N PRO A 280 -5.16 -13.30 7.24
CA PRO A 280 -4.28 -14.13 6.43
C PRO A 280 -3.58 -13.30 5.35
N THR A 281 -2.29 -13.52 5.13
CA THR A 281 -1.47 -12.69 4.23
C THR A 281 -2.05 -12.63 2.81
N TYR A 282 -2.53 -13.75 2.26
CA TYR A 282 -3.15 -13.77 0.94
C TYR A 282 -4.46 -12.94 0.86
N GLN A 283 -5.22 -12.80 1.96
CA GLN A 283 -6.39 -11.93 2.01
C GLN A 283 -5.98 -10.45 2.00
N VAL A 284 -4.81 -10.13 2.56
CA VAL A 284 -4.30 -8.76 2.54
C VAL A 284 -3.72 -8.42 1.17
N ASP A 285 -2.96 -9.33 0.58
CA ASP A 285 -2.32 -9.11 -0.72
C ASP A 285 -3.32 -9.14 -1.89
N TYR A 286 -4.32 -10.03 -1.85
CA TYR A 286 -5.24 -10.27 -2.98
C TYR A 286 -6.71 -9.99 -2.68
N GLY A 287 -7.07 -9.61 -1.45
CA GLY A 287 -8.47 -9.40 -1.06
C GLY A 287 -9.22 -8.36 -1.89
N VAL A 288 -8.52 -7.31 -2.34
CA VAL A 288 -9.07 -6.31 -3.27
C VAL A 288 -9.36 -6.92 -4.64
N GLN A 289 -8.45 -7.74 -5.15
CA GLN A 289 -8.64 -8.41 -6.43
C GLN A 289 -9.83 -9.38 -6.39
N PHE A 290 -10.01 -10.11 -5.28
CA PHE A 290 -11.20 -10.95 -5.09
C PHE A 290 -12.48 -10.12 -5.14
N ALA A 291 -12.50 -8.97 -4.45
CA ALA A 291 -13.65 -8.07 -4.46
C ALA A 291 -13.94 -7.57 -5.89
N LEU A 292 -12.93 -7.07 -6.61
CA LEU A 292 -13.09 -6.56 -7.97
C LEU A 292 -13.53 -7.64 -8.97
N ASN A 293 -13.04 -8.87 -8.82
CA ASN A 293 -13.47 -10.01 -9.64
C ASN A 293 -14.93 -10.38 -9.37
N MET A 294 -15.37 -10.32 -8.11
CA MET A 294 -16.78 -10.49 -7.77
C MET A 294 -17.64 -9.38 -8.35
N GLU A 295 -17.18 -8.13 -8.27
CA GLU A 295 -17.87 -6.99 -8.88
C GLU A 295 -18.07 -7.17 -10.39
N ALA A 296 -17.02 -7.57 -11.11
CA ALA A 296 -17.09 -7.82 -12.54
C ALA A 296 -18.06 -8.96 -12.88
N LYS A 297 -18.02 -10.07 -12.14
CA LYS A 297 -18.94 -11.20 -12.34
C LYS A 297 -20.39 -10.79 -12.12
N THR A 298 -20.69 -10.04 -11.06
CA THR A 298 -22.05 -9.58 -10.75
C THR A 298 -22.59 -8.61 -11.81
N LEU A 299 -21.74 -7.71 -12.32
CA LEU A 299 -22.11 -6.78 -13.39
C LEU A 299 -22.35 -7.51 -14.72
N ASN A 300 -21.48 -8.44 -15.10
CA ASN A 300 -21.65 -9.24 -16.31
C ASN A 300 -22.92 -10.11 -16.27
N ALA A 301 -23.31 -10.56 -15.07
CA ALA A 301 -24.54 -11.30 -14.85
C ALA A 301 -25.80 -10.41 -14.85
N SER A 302 -25.67 -9.08 -15.01
CA SER A 302 -26.78 -8.11 -14.92
C SER A 302 -27.61 -8.26 -13.63
N ALA A 303 -26.98 -8.68 -12.54
CA ALA A 303 -27.67 -8.87 -11.26
C ALA A 303 -28.07 -7.51 -10.67
N SER A 304 -29.21 -7.47 -9.97
CA SER A 304 -29.59 -6.28 -9.20
C SER A 304 -28.61 -6.05 -8.07
N LEU A 305 -28.15 -4.80 -7.95
CA LEU A 305 -27.18 -4.36 -6.96
C LEU A 305 -27.86 -3.41 -5.99
N ASP A 306 -27.61 -3.60 -4.70
CA ASP A 306 -27.99 -2.64 -3.67
C ASP A 306 -27.00 -1.46 -3.73
N ILE A 307 -27.50 -0.32 -4.19
CA ILE A 307 -26.73 0.90 -4.39
C ILE A 307 -27.38 2.00 -3.55
N THR A 308 -26.59 2.59 -2.65
CA THR A 308 -27.00 3.72 -1.83
C THR A 308 -26.17 4.93 -2.21
N GLU A 309 -26.83 6.05 -2.51
CA GLU A 309 -26.16 7.32 -2.76
C GLU A 309 -26.14 8.14 -1.47
N LEU A 310 -24.95 8.58 -1.07
CA LEU A 310 -24.69 9.49 0.05
C LEU A 310 -24.17 10.83 -0.51
N ASP A 311 -24.02 11.83 0.34
CA ASP A 311 -23.65 13.19 -0.08
C ASP A 311 -22.36 13.23 -0.90
N ASN A 312 -21.31 12.55 -0.41
CA ASN A 312 -19.97 12.58 -1.00
C ASN A 312 -19.58 11.28 -1.75
N CYS A 313 -20.39 10.24 -1.66
CA CYS A 313 -20.05 8.93 -2.21
C CYS A 313 -21.26 8.11 -2.64
N ILE A 314 -21.00 7.05 -3.41
CA ILE A 314 -21.98 6.02 -3.76
C ILE A 314 -21.46 4.70 -3.22
N VAL A 315 -22.29 4.02 -2.46
CA VAL A 315 -21.94 2.79 -1.78
C VAL A 315 -22.67 1.63 -2.44
N LYS A 316 -21.92 0.57 -2.70
CA LYS A 316 -22.43 -0.67 -3.28
C LYS A 316 -21.98 -1.85 -2.45
N ARG A 317 -22.90 -2.79 -2.23
CA ARG A 317 -22.59 -4.05 -1.55
C ARG A 317 -22.62 -5.24 -2.52
N ILE A 318 -21.59 -6.08 -2.45
CA ILE A 318 -21.54 -7.36 -3.17
C ILE A 318 -21.09 -8.45 -2.21
N GLY A 319 -22.05 -9.24 -1.72
CA GLY A 319 -21.78 -10.28 -0.70
C GLY A 319 -21.20 -9.67 0.59
N LYS A 320 -19.93 -9.99 0.87
CA LYS A 320 -19.16 -9.51 2.03
C LYS A 320 -18.36 -8.23 1.76
N TYR A 321 -18.32 -7.76 0.51
CA TYR A 321 -17.52 -6.62 0.08
C TYR A 321 -18.37 -5.36 -0.04
N TRP A 322 -17.81 -4.25 0.41
CA TRP A 322 -18.40 -2.93 0.25
C TRP A 322 -17.49 -2.05 -0.60
N PHE A 323 -18.08 -1.41 -1.60
CA PHE A 323 -17.40 -0.49 -2.50
C PHE A 323 -17.94 0.90 -2.20
N VAL A 324 -17.06 1.83 -1.85
CA VAL A 324 -17.39 3.23 -1.59
C VAL A 324 -16.76 4.06 -2.71
N TYR A 325 -17.55 4.48 -3.68
CA TYR A 325 -17.10 5.29 -4.81
C TYR A 325 -17.22 6.77 -4.46
N LEU A 326 -16.12 7.51 -4.57
CA LEU A 326 -16.13 8.94 -4.28
C LEU A 326 -16.80 9.68 -5.43
N LYS A 327 -17.61 10.69 -5.14
CA LYS A 327 -18.10 11.60 -6.18
C LYS A 327 -16.97 12.46 -6.73
N GLU A 328 -16.04 12.87 -5.87
CA GLU A 328 -14.83 13.60 -6.23
C GLU A 328 -13.57 12.78 -5.90
N MET A 329 -12.66 12.66 -6.87
CA MET A 329 -11.43 11.89 -6.67
C MET A 329 -10.47 12.61 -5.70
N LEU A 330 -9.82 11.83 -4.82
CA LEU A 330 -8.65 12.33 -4.09
C LEU A 330 -7.40 12.17 -4.97
N GLN A 331 -6.43 13.04 -4.78
CA GLN A 331 -5.13 12.97 -5.44
C GLN A 331 -4.03 12.97 -4.39
N ILE A 332 -3.08 12.06 -4.54
CA ILE A 332 -1.94 11.88 -3.62
C ILE A 332 -0.66 11.70 -4.44
N ASP A 333 0.45 12.28 -3.98
CA ASP A 333 1.74 12.07 -4.63
C ASP A 333 2.38 10.78 -4.11
N GLY A 334 2.72 9.88 -5.03
CA GLY A 334 3.42 8.63 -4.74
C GLY A 334 4.79 8.59 -5.39
N PHE A 335 5.79 8.20 -4.62
CA PHE A 335 7.17 8.07 -5.06
C PHE A 335 7.41 6.69 -5.66
N PHE A 336 7.69 6.62 -6.97
CA PHE A 336 7.91 5.34 -7.64
C PHE A 336 9.32 4.81 -7.35
N SER A 337 9.41 3.69 -6.63
CA SER A 337 10.67 3.04 -6.28
C SER A 337 10.45 1.54 -6.00
N SER A 338 11.45 0.86 -5.45
CA SER A 338 11.37 -0.54 -5.07
C SER A 338 11.69 -0.77 -3.60
N CYS A 339 10.96 -1.70 -2.99
CA CYS A 339 11.32 -2.31 -1.73
C CYS A 339 12.50 -3.24 -1.97
N VAL A 340 13.58 -3.06 -1.20
CA VAL A 340 14.73 -3.96 -1.27
C VAL A 340 14.98 -4.63 0.08
N LYS A 341 15.43 -5.88 0.00
CA LYS A 341 15.99 -6.63 1.12
C LYS A 341 17.52 -6.64 0.99
N PRO A 342 18.26 -6.37 2.08
CA PRO A 342 19.70 -6.62 2.07
C PRO A 342 19.95 -8.12 1.86
N CYS A 343 20.68 -8.45 0.80
CA CYS A 343 21.19 -9.79 0.59
C CYS A 343 22.64 -9.80 1.08
N PRO A 344 23.04 -10.67 2.03
CA PRO A 344 24.44 -11.02 2.12
C PRO A 344 24.81 -11.61 0.76
N PHE A 345 25.89 -11.11 0.13
CA PHE A 345 26.45 -11.78 -1.03
C PHE A 345 26.61 -13.25 -0.65
N ASP A 346 26.22 -14.15 -1.54
CA ASP A 346 26.41 -15.59 -1.39
C ASP A 346 27.75 -15.88 -0.71
N ASP A 347 27.76 -16.93 0.13
CA ASP A 347 28.97 -17.56 0.62
C ASP A 347 30.06 -17.44 -0.45
N PRO A 348 31.27 -16.96 -0.08
CA PRO A 348 32.30 -16.65 -1.05
C PRO A 348 32.37 -17.78 -2.05
N ILE A 349 32.17 -17.48 -3.34
CA ILE A 349 32.49 -18.40 -4.42
C ILE A 349 33.89 -18.90 -4.06
N LYS A 350 34.00 -20.16 -3.64
CA LYS A 350 35.28 -20.80 -3.41
C LYS A 350 35.92 -20.86 -4.79
N LEU A 351 36.75 -19.86 -5.07
CA LEU A 351 37.67 -19.85 -6.21
C LEU A 351 38.71 -20.94 -6.01
#